data_AF-A0A835MF27-F1
#
_entry.id   AF-A0A835MF27-F1
#
_cell.length_a   1.000
_cell.length_b   1.000
_cell.length_c   1.000
_cell.angle_alpha   90.00
_cell.angle_beta   90.00
_cell.angle_gamma   90.00
#
_symmetry.space_group_name_H-M   'P 1'
#
loop_
_entity.id
_entity.type
_entity.pdbx_description
1 polymer ?
#
loop_
_entity_poly.entity_id
_entity_poly.type
_entity_poly.pdbx_seq_one_letter_code
_entity_poly.pdbx_strand_id
1 'polypeptide(L)'
;MFQVVGATAVVLLSALILLFVHPLIASQAYATVQSAATSGGSGAVAVGGKLVRTELLSSAWTGFFAGCLHTLSGPDHLTALAPLSIGRTRLESAAVGALWGCGHDAGQVIFGLLFLLLKDGLHIENIQTWGTRVVGLTLLVIGAMGIKEASEVQAPCVALENGECDVSALESLENTTVGKKKVGFATFATGIIHGLQPDALMMVLPALALPSRLAGAAFLGMFLLGTVFSMGSYTVFIGSCSQALKERAPRITEKLTWVASLIAISLGLAILISQ
;
A
#
# COMPACT_ATOMS: atom_id res chain seq x y z
N MET A 1 -17.28 -1.50 -41.12
CA MET A 1 -15.93 -1.06 -40.70
C MET A 1 -16.01 -0.65 -39.24
N PHE A 2 -15.94 -1.61 -38.31
CA PHE A 2 -15.95 -1.37 -36.87
C PHE A 2 -14.86 -2.26 -36.28
N GLN A 3 -13.70 -1.71 -35.97
CA GLN A 3 -12.62 -2.47 -35.34
C GLN A 3 -11.82 -1.57 -34.39
N VAL A 4 -11.91 -1.96 -33.12
CA VAL A 4 -10.89 -1.86 -32.07
C VAL A 4 -10.63 -0.46 -31.51
N VAL A 5 -11.59 0.05 -30.72
CA VAL A 5 -11.23 0.85 -29.54
C VAL A 5 -10.47 -0.09 -28.61
N GLY A 6 -9.15 0.07 -28.55
CA GLY A 6 -8.25 -0.86 -27.86
C GLY A 6 -8.59 -0.99 -26.38
N ALA A 7 -8.47 -2.20 -25.84
CA ALA A 7 -8.63 -2.49 -24.41
C ALA A 7 -7.80 -1.52 -23.54
N THR A 8 -6.67 -1.03 -24.05
CA THR A 8 -5.83 0.00 -23.44
C THR A 8 -6.55 1.34 -23.23
N ALA A 9 -7.38 1.77 -24.18
CA ALA A 9 -8.18 2.99 -24.08
C ALA A 9 -9.32 2.84 -23.05
N VAL A 10 -9.92 1.65 -22.96
CA VAL A 10 -10.93 1.35 -21.93
C VAL A 10 -10.30 1.33 -20.54
N VAL A 11 -9.11 0.74 -20.39
CA VAL A 11 -8.37 0.72 -19.12
C VAL A 11 -7.90 2.12 -18.72
N LEU A 12 -7.37 2.92 -19.65
CA LEU A 12 -6.99 4.32 -19.39
C LEU A 12 -8.19 5.18 -19.01
N LEU A 13 -9.31 5.01 -19.70
CA LEU A 13 -10.55 5.72 -19.38
C LEU A 13 -11.10 5.29 -18.01
N SER A 14 -11.00 4.00 -17.66
CA SER A 14 -11.39 3.48 -16.35
C SER A 14 -10.49 4.01 -15.24
N ALA A 15 -9.18 4.08 -15.47
CA ALA A 15 -8.21 4.64 -14.54
C ALA A 15 -8.39 6.15 -14.35
N LEU A 16 -8.70 6.89 -15.44
CA LEU A 16 -9.07 8.30 -15.39
C LEU A 16 -10.38 8.53 -14.62
N ILE A 17 -11.40 7.72 -14.85
CA ILE A 17 -12.67 7.80 -14.10
C ILE A 17 -12.42 7.52 -12.62
N LEU A 18 -11.61 6.53 -12.27
CA LEU A 18 -11.23 6.27 -10.89
C LEU A 18 -10.42 7.43 -10.30
N LEU A 19 -9.44 7.99 -11.00
CA LEU A 19 -8.66 9.15 -10.55
C LEU A 19 -9.51 10.41 -10.29
N PHE A 20 -10.54 10.66 -11.10
CA PHE A 20 -11.37 11.87 -10.98
C PHE A 20 -12.58 11.73 -10.05
N VAL A 21 -13.15 10.53 -9.92
CA VAL A 21 -14.33 10.28 -9.05
C VAL A 21 -13.91 10.01 -7.60
N HIS A 22 -12.72 9.49 -7.39
CA HIS A 22 -12.24 9.08 -6.08
C HIS A 22 -12.02 10.21 -5.04
N PRO A 23 -11.55 11.43 -5.39
CA PRO A 23 -11.45 12.55 -4.44
C PRO A 23 -12.82 12.96 -3.85
N LEU A 24 -13.88 12.85 -4.66
CA LEU A 24 -15.24 13.25 -4.26
C LEU A 24 -15.87 12.23 -3.31
N ILE A 25 -15.69 10.93 -3.56
CA ILE A 25 -16.23 9.87 -2.70
C ILE A 25 -15.45 9.78 -1.39
N ALA A 26 -14.12 9.86 -1.45
CA ALA A 26 -13.27 9.85 -0.27
C ALA A 26 -13.62 11.01 0.67
N SER A 27 -13.69 12.25 0.17
CA SER A 27 -14.05 13.43 0.97
C SER A 27 -15.41 13.29 1.68
N GLN A 28 -16.42 12.75 1.00
CA GLN A 28 -17.76 12.52 1.57
C GLN A 28 -17.76 11.40 2.63
N ALA A 29 -17.02 10.32 2.39
CA ALA A 29 -16.89 9.22 3.34
C ALA A 29 -16.14 9.65 4.61
N TYR A 30 -15.05 10.40 4.48
CA TYR A 30 -14.30 10.95 5.62
C TYR A 30 -15.16 11.94 6.43
N ALA A 31 -15.92 12.82 5.79
CA ALA A 31 -16.81 13.76 6.48
C ALA A 31 -17.94 13.05 7.25
N THR A 32 -18.49 11.96 6.69
CA THR A 32 -19.56 11.19 7.33
C THR A 32 -19.07 10.45 8.57
N VAL A 33 -17.88 9.84 8.50
CA VAL A 33 -17.25 9.15 9.64
C VAL A 33 -16.90 10.14 10.76
N GLN A 34 -16.46 11.35 10.41
CA GLN A 34 -16.14 12.40 11.38
C GLN A 34 -17.39 13.01 12.05
N SER A 35 -18.50 13.13 11.31
CA SER A 35 -19.79 13.59 11.86
C SER A 35 -20.43 12.56 12.81
N ALA A 36 -20.24 11.26 12.55
CA ALA A 36 -20.73 10.19 13.43
C ALA A 36 -19.96 10.13 14.75
N ALA A 37 -18.68 10.52 14.76
CA ALA A 37 -17.85 10.55 15.96
C ALA A 37 -18.17 11.72 16.91
N THR A 38 -18.83 12.78 16.43
CA THR A 38 -19.09 14.00 17.20
C THR A 38 -20.51 14.09 17.79
N SER A 39 -21.47 13.28 17.33
CA SER A 39 -22.88 13.37 17.72
C SER A 39 -23.28 12.60 19.00
N GLY A 40 -22.33 12.00 19.74
CA GLY A 40 -22.61 11.05 20.83
C GLY A 40 -22.81 11.61 22.25
N GLY A 41 -22.62 12.91 22.50
CA GLY A 41 -22.49 13.43 23.88
C GLY A 41 -23.73 14.12 24.46
N SER A 42 -24.46 13.48 25.40
CA SER A 42 -25.12 14.13 26.57
C SER A 42 -25.75 13.12 27.56
N GLY A 43 -25.31 13.13 28.83
CA GLY A 43 -26.00 12.48 29.98
C GLY A 43 -25.06 11.95 31.08
N ALA A 44 -25.04 12.62 32.25
CA ALA A 44 -23.90 12.59 33.18
C ALA A 44 -24.10 11.79 34.51
N VAL A 45 -22.95 11.40 35.07
CA VAL A 45 -22.57 11.20 36.48
C VAL A 45 -22.61 9.81 37.14
N ALA A 46 -23.60 8.94 36.97
CA ALA A 46 -23.50 7.53 37.47
C ALA A 46 -23.11 6.52 36.36
N VAL A 47 -23.00 7.03 35.13
CA VAL A 47 -22.89 6.33 33.85
C VAL A 47 -21.44 6.36 33.30
N GLY A 48 -20.53 7.04 33.99
CA GLY A 48 -19.19 7.41 33.48
C GLY A 48 -18.33 6.25 32.99
N GLY A 49 -18.29 5.11 33.69
CA GLY A 49 -17.50 3.95 33.24
C GLY A 49 -18.07 3.26 32.00
N LYS A 50 -19.40 3.26 31.84
CA LYS A 50 -20.08 2.71 30.66
C LYS A 50 -19.95 3.67 29.48
N LEU A 51 -20.10 4.97 29.72
CA LEU A 51 -19.92 6.04 28.73
C LEU A 51 -18.48 6.03 28.19
N VAL A 52 -17.46 6.00 29.05
CA VAL A 52 -16.05 5.94 28.64
C VAL A 52 -15.75 4.68 27.82
N ARG A 53 -16.31 3.52 28.19
CA ARG A 53 -16.16 2.29 27.37
C ARG A 53 -16.82 2.43 26.00
N THR A 54 -18.01 3.02 25.93
CA THR A 54 -18.72 3.23 24.66
C THR A 54 -17.99 4.23 23.75
N GLU A 55 -17.47 5.33 24.31
CA GLU A 55 -16.64 6.31 23.60
C GLU A 55 -15.33 5.69 23.07
N LEU A 56 -14.68 4.86 23.89
CA LEU A 56 -13.46 4.13 23.49
C LEU A 56 -13.75 3.12 22.39
N LEU A 57 -14.82 2.33 22.52
CA LEU A 57 -15.24 1.34 21.51
C LEU A 57 -15.62 2.03 20.20
N SER A 58 -16.35 3.14 20.27
CA SER A 58 -16.72 3.94 19.10
C SER A 58 -15.48 4.50 18.41
N SER A 59 -14.57 5.10 19.17
CA SER A 59 -13.30 5.64 18.65
C SER A 59 -12.42 4.54 18.04
N ALA A 60 -12.36 3.38 18.69
CA ALA A 60 -11.65 2.19 18.20
C ALA A 60 -12.22 1.69 16.86
N TRP A 61 -13.54 1.56 16.75
CA TRP A 61 -14.20 1.10 15.52
C TRP A 61 -14.06 2.13 14.39
N THR A 62 -14.19 3.41 14.73
CA THR A 62 -13.95 4.53 13.81
C THR A 62 -12.51 4.51 13.29
N GLY A 63 -11.54 4.31 14.17
CA GLY A 63 -10.14 4.15 13.82
C GLY A 63 -9.92 2.98 12.88
N PHE A 64 -10.44 1.80 13.22
CA PHE A 64 -10.33 0.60 12.39
C PHE A 64 -10.84 0.81 10.97
N PHE A 65 -12.04 1.37 10.82
CA PHE A 65 -12.59 1.63 9.50
C PHE A 65 -11.89 2.77 8.77
N ALA A 66 -11.46 3.82 9.48
CA ALA A 66 -10.67 4.88 8.88
C ALA A 66 -9.34 4.34 8.32
N GLY A 67 -8.66 3.44 9.05
CA GLY A 67 -7.46 2.75 8.57
C GLY A 67 -7.74 1.86 7.37
N CYS A 68 -8.82 1.05 7.43
CA CYS A 68 -9.24 0.25 6.28
C CYS A 68 -9.51 1.11 5.03
N LEU A 69 -10.25 2.20 5.22
CA LEU A 69 -10.63 3.12 4.16
C LEU A 69 -9.42 3.84 3.58
N HIS A 70 -8.52 4.35 4.44
CA HIS A 70 -7.26 4.97 4.04
C HIS A 70 -6.49 4.09 3.06
N THR A 71 -6.24 2.85 3.44
CA THR A 71 -5.54 1.89 2.58
C THR A 71 -6.30 1.58 1.29
N LEU A 72 -7.62 1.35 1.36
CA LEU A 72 -8.43 1.02 0.18
C LEU A 72 -8.54 2.21 -0.78
N SER A 73 -8.45 3.42 -0.25
CA SER A 73 -8.54 4.68 -0.97
C SER A 73 -7.19 5.10 -1.59
N GLY A 74 -6.07 4.57 -1.10
CA GLY A 74 -4.75 4.84 -1.67
C GLY A 74 -4.44 3.95 -2.88
N PRO A 75 -4.53 4.45 -4.14
CA PRO A 75 -4.21 3.63 -5.30
C PRO A 75 -2.73 3.25 -5.36
N ASP A 76 -1.86 4.05 -4.73
CA ASP A 76 -0.43 3.84 -4.59
C ASP A 76 -0.10 2.57 -3.79
N HIS A 77 -0.81 2.31 -2.69
CA HIS A 77 -0.63 1.10 -1.88
C HIS A 77 -1.01 -0.16 -2.67
N LEU A 78 -2.16 -0.11 -3.34
CA LEU A 78 -2.64 -1.20 -4.17
C LEU A 78 -1.69 -1.48 -5.34
N THR A 79 -1.20 -0.43 -6.01
CA THR A 79 -0.29 -0.56 -7.17
C THR A 79 1.11 -1.00 -6.78
N ALA A 80 1.59 -0.66 -5.58
CA ALA A 80 2.85 -1.18 -5.03
C ALA A 80 2.73 -2.67 -4.67
N LEU A 81 1.63 -3.08 -4.03
CA LEU A 81 1.44 -4.44 -3.54
C LEU A 81 0.99 -5.45 -4.60
N ALA A 82 0.33 -4.99 -5.66
CA ALA A 82 -0.13 -5.85 -6.77
C ALA A 82 1.02 -6.66 -7.42
N PRO A 83 2.09 -6.05 -7.98
CA PRO A 83 3.19 -6.79 -8.57
C PRO A 83 3.91 -7.69 -7.55
N LEU A 84 3.96 -7.29 -6.28
CA LEU A 84 4.55 -8.11 -5.20
C LEU A 84 3.69 -9.31 -4.79
N SER A 85 2.38 -9.31 -5.04
CA SER A 85 1.47 -10.36 -4.57
C SER A 85 1.08 -11.36 -5.67
N ILE A 86 1.27 -11.01 -6.94
CA ILE A 86 0.87 -11.85 -8.07
C ILE A 86 1.68 -13.16 -8.08
N GLY A 87 0.99 -14.29 -8.11
CA GLY A 87 1.58 -15.62 -8.24
C GLY A 87 2.17 -16.20 -6.94
N ARG A 88 1.94 -15.55 -5.79
CA ARG A 88 2.28 -16.05 -4.44
C ARG A 88 1.12 -16.82 -3.80
N THR A 89 1.44 -17.66 -2.82
CA THR A 89 0.40 -18.37 -2.05
C THR A 89 -0.39 -17.42 -1.16
N ARG A 90 -1.55 -17.86 -0.64
CA ARG A 90 -2.38 -17.05 0.27
C ARG A 90 -1.60 -16.57 1.48
N LEU A 91 -0.84 -17.46 2.13
CA LEU A 91 -0.10 -17.14 3.34
C LEU A 91 1.07 -16.19 3.05
N GLU A 92 1.78 -16.41 1.94
CA GLU A 92 2.88 -15.52 1.53
C GLU A 92 2.35 -14.13 1.16
N SER A 93 1.22 -14.05 0.46
CA SER A 93 0.61 -12.78 0.09
C SER A 93 0.08 -12.04 1.32
N ALA A 94 -0.50 -12.76 2.29
CA ALA A 94 -0.87 -12.20 3.59
C ALA A 94 0.35 -11.63 4.32
N ALA A 95 1.44 -12.39 4.38
CA ALA A 95 2.67 -11.97 5.04
C ALA A 95 3.30 -10.75 4.37
N VAL A 96 3.33 -10.70 3.03
CA VAL A 96 3.83 -9.55 2.26
C VAL A 96 2.98 -8.31 2.54
N GLY A 97 1.65 -8.43 2.46
CA GLY A 97 0.74 -7.31 2.73
C GLY A 97 0.80 -6.83 4.16
N ALA A 98 0.81 -7.74 5.13
CA ALA A 98 0.92 -7.39 6.54
C ALA A 98 2.27 -6.76 6.89
N LEU A 99 3.38 -7.28 6.33
CA LEU A 99 4.71 -6.77 6.61
C LEU A 99 4.96 -5.42 5.95
N TRP A 100 4.46 -5.22 4.74
CA TRP A 100 4.45 -3.92 4.09
C TRP A 100 3.59 -2.92 4.87
N GLY A 101 2.39 -3.34 5.33
CA GLY A 101 1.51 -2.53 6.16
C GLY A 101 2.12 -2.15 7.50
N CYS A 102 2.78 -3.07 8.19
CA CYS A 102 3.52 -2.75 9.42
C CYS A 102 4.65 -1.74 9.16
N GLY A 103 5.33 -1.87 8.01
CA GLY A 103 6.36 -0.92 7.60
C GLY A 103 5.76 0.46 7.34
N HIS A 104 4.67 0.51 6.58
CA HIS A 104 3.92 1.71 6.28
C HIS A 104 3.46 2.43 7.55
N ASP A 105 2.81 1.71 8.46
CA ASP A 105 2.41 2.22 9.77
C ASP A 105 3.59 2.80 10.57
N ALA A 106 4.73 2.10 10.56
CA ALA A 106 5.95 2.59 11.22
C ALA A 106 6.45 3.90 10.57
N GLY A 107 6.42 3.99 9.23
CA GLY A 107 6.71 5.22 8.49
C GLY A 107 5.77 6.37 8.90
N GLN A 108 4.47 6.10 8.96
CA GLN A 108 3.47 7.11 9.32
C GLN A 108 3.64 7.62 10.76
N VAL A 109 3.94 6.71 11.70
CA VAL A 109 4.22 7.09 13.10
C VAL A 109 5.52 7.90 13.20
N ILE A 110 6.58 7.50 12.49
CA ILE A 110 7.85 8.25 12.45
C ILE A 110 7.61 9.65 11.89
N PHE A 111 6.92 9.75 10.76
CA PHE A 111 6.59 11.02 10.13
C PHE A 111 5.72 11.90 11.03
N GLY A 112 4.68 11.34 11.62
CA GLY A 112 3.78 12.04 12.54
C GLY A 112 4.51 12.57 13.77
N LEU A 113 5.41 11.78 14.37
CA LEU A 113 6.22 12.22 15.50
C LEU A 113 7.21 13.31 15.10
N LEU A 114 7.88 13.15 13.95
CA LEU A 114 8.80 14.15 13.40
C LEU A 114 8.07 15.48 13.15
N PHE A 115 6.87 15.42 12.58
CA PHE A 115 6.01 16.57 12.36
C PHE A 115 5.65 17.27 13.67
N LEU A 116 5.28 16.53 14.72
CA LEU A 116 4.97 17.12 16.02
C LEU A 116 6.17 17.79 16.69
N LEU A 117 7.38 17.24 16.52
CA LEU A 117 8.62 17.76 17.11
C LEU A 117 9.19 18.97 16.35
N LEU A 118 9.04 19.02 15.03
CA LEU A 118 9.64 20.03 14.15
C LEU A 118 8.62 21.01 13.56
N LYS A 119 7.38 21.00 14.08
CA LYS A 119 6.23 21.81 13.66
C LYS A 119 6.58 23.29 13.41
N ASP A 120 7.44 23.87 14.24
CA ASP A 120 7.75 25.30 14.20
C ASP A 120 8.97 25.65 13.32
N GLY A 121 9.69 24.65 12.78
CA GLY A 121 10.98 24.84 12.09
C GLY A 121 11.06 24.35 10.65
N LEU A 122 10.11 23.53 10.17
CA LEU A 122 10.15 22.97 8.81
C LEU A 122 9.03 23.54 7.94
N HIS A 123 9.41 24.08 6.76
CA HIS A 123 8.47 24.39 5.70
C HIS A 123 7.76 23.11 5.28
N ILE A 124 6.50 22.97 5.70
CA ILE A 124 5.68 21.77 5.49
C ILE A 124 5.70 21.35 4.01
N GLU A 125 5.70 22.33 3.11
CA GLU A 125 5.75 22.14 1.66
C GLU A 125 7.00 21.38 1.17
N ASN A 126 8.18 21.63 1.75
CA ASN A 126 9.42 20.94 1.36
C ASN A 126 9.40 19.46 1.75
N ILE A 127 8.90 19.14 2.94
CA ILE A 127 8.76 17.76 3.40
C ILE A 127 7.74 17.03 2.53
N GLN A 128 6.61 17.70 2.23
CA GLN A 128 5.57 17.09 1.43
C GLN A 128 6.05 16.79 0.01
N THR A 129 6.76 17.73 -0.60
CA THR A 129 7.37 17.55 -1.92
C THR A 129 8.37 16.39 -1.93
N TRP A 130 9.24 16.30 -0.92
CA TRP A 130 10.21 15.21 -0.81
C TRP A 130 9.55 13.85 -0.58
N GLY A 131 8.57 13.77 0.33
CA GLY A 131 7.82 12.54 0.61
C GLY A 131 7.13 12.01 -0.65
N THR A 132 6.42 12.89 -1.37
CA THR A 132 5.73 12.52 -2.60
C THR A 132 6.69 12.10 -3.74
N ARG A 133 7.87 12.73 -3.84
CA ARG A 133 8.91 12.30 -4.80
C ARG A 133 9.46 10.92 -4.48
N VAL A 134 9.72 10.64 -3.21
CA VAL A 134 10.21 9.34 -2.75
C VAL A 134 9.23 8.23 -3.11
N VAL A 135 7.93 8.47 -2.94
CA VAL A 135 6.86 7.52 -3.35
C VAL A 135 6.88 7.24 -4.84
N GLY A 136 6.95 8.30 -5.66
CA GLY A 136 7.00 8.14 -7.11
C GLY A 136 8.19 7.30 -7.54
N LEU A 137 9.36 7.51 -6.93
CA LEU A 137 10.56 6.70 -7.15
C LEU A 137 10.38 5.25 -6.68
N THR A 138 9.77 5.02 -5.51
CA THR A 138 9.51 3.67 -5.00
C THR A 138 8.57 2.90 -5.93
N LEU A 139 7.53 3.53 -6.46
CA LEU A 139 6.63 2.93 -7.46
C LEU A 139 7.34 2.59 -8.77
N LEU A 140 8.26 3.45 -9.23
CA LEU A 140 9.12 3.15 -10.39
C LEU A 140 9.97 1.90 -10.15
N VAL A 141 10.62 1.81 -8.98
CA VAL A 141 11.48 0.66 -8.62
C VAL A 141 10.66 -0.62 -8.54
N ILE A 142 9.52 -0.60 -7.84
CA ILE A 142 8.65 -1.78 -7.69
C ILE A 142 8.12 -2.23 -9.06
N GLY A 143 7.68 -1.28 -9.90
CA GLY A 143 7.21 -1.59 -11.24
C GLY A 143 8.31 -2.20 -12.12
N ALA A 144 9.52 -1.62 -12.11
CA ALA A 144 10.66 -2.14 -12.83
C ALA A 144 11.08 -3.54 -12.35
N MET A 145 11.06 -3.78 -11.03
CA MET A 145 11.30 -5.10 -10.45
C MET A 145 10.28 -6.13 -10.93
N GLY A 146 8.98 -5.78 -10.96
CA GLY A 146 7.95 -6.69 -11.44
C GLY A 146 8.06 -6.99 -12.94
N ILE A 147 8.54 -6.05 -13.75
CA ILE A 147 8.87 -6.30 -15.17
C ILE A 147 10.03 -7.28 -15.30
N LYS A 148 11.10 -7.10 -14.52
CA LYS A 148 12.26 -8.00 -14.52
C LYS A 148 11.82 -9.42 -14.13
N GLU A 149 11.04 -9.57 -13.08
CA GLU A 149 10.52 -10.87 -12.62
C GLU A 149 9.61 -11.53 -13.67
N ALA A 150 8.77 -10.76 -14.37
CA ALA A 150 7.95 -11.29 -15.46
C ALA A 150 8.78 -11.69 -16.70
N SER A 151 9.91 -11.03 -16.93
CA SER A 151 10.82 -11.30 -18.05
C SER A 151 11.71 -12.51 -17.83
N GLU A 152 12.11 -12.81 -16.59
CA GLU A 152 12.93 -14.00 -16.27
C GLU A 152 12.14 -15.32 -16.45
N VAL A 153 10.80 -15.27 -16.41
CA VAL A 153 9.93 -16.41 -16.74
C VAL A 153 9.92 -16.70 -18.26
N GLN A 154 10.37 -15.77 -19.11
CA GLN A 154 10.55 -15.96 -20.57
C GLN A 154 11.83 -16.71 -20.98
N ALA A 155 12.49 -17.43 -20.08
CA ALA A 155 13.52 -18.39 -20.47
C ALA A 155 13.00 -19.85 -20.61
N PRO A 156 12.06 -20.20 -21.52
CA PRO A 156 12.04 -21.54 -22.07
C PRO A 156 13.19 -21.67 -23.07
N CYS A 157 14.21 -22.43 -22.67
CA CYS A 157 15.04 -23.28 -23.51
C CYS A 157 15.37 -22.77 -24.93
N VAL A 158 16.47 -22.01 -25.07
CA VAL A 158 17.31 -22.16 -26.27
C VAL A 158 18.08 -23.46 -26.08
N ALA A 159 17.55 -24.54 -26.65
CA ALA A 159 18.35 -25.69 -27.02
C ALA A 159 19.40 -25.21 -28.03
N LEU A 160 20.61 -24.92 -27.55
CA LEU A 160 21.81 -25.01 -28.38
C LEU A 160 22.68 -26.15 -27.84
N GLU A 161 22.86 -27.07 -28.77
CA GLU A 161 23.68 -28.26 -28.78
C GLU A 161 25.15 -27.99 -28.44
N ASN A 162 25.77 -28.96 -27.76
CA ASN A 162 27.21 -29.24 -27.66
C ASN A 162 28.16 -28.33 -26.86
N GLY A 163 28.93 -28.98 -25.98
CA GLY A 163 30.32 -28.60 -25.67
C GLY A 163 30.60 -28.44 -24.18
N GLU A 164 31.32 -29.40 -23.59
CA GLU A 164 32.00 -29.26 -22.30
C GLU A 164 32.66 -27.88 -22.13
N CYS A 165 32.49 -27.24 -20.96
CA CYS A 165 33.60 -26.49 -20.39
C CYS A 165 33.50 -26.28 -18.88
N ASP A 166 34.68 -26.40 -18.31
CA ASP A 166 35.10 -26.52 -16.94
C ASP A 166 34.82 -25.29 -16.04
N VAL A 167 34.90 -25.56 -14.75
CA VAL A 167 34.79 -24.64 -13.62
C VAL A 167 35.88 -23.57 -13.64
N SER A 168 35.54 -22.28 -13.79
CA SER A 168 36.18 -21.12 -13.11
C SER A 168 35.85 -19.78 -13.81
N ALA A 169 34.99 -18.95 -13.19
CA ALA A 169 35.05 -17.48 -13.25
C ALA A 169 33.95 -16.82 -12.36
N LEU A 170 34.08 -16.99 -11.05
CA LEU A 170 33.91 -16.00 -9.95
C LEU A 170 32.85 -14.86 -9.92
N GLU A 171 32.01 -14.55 -10.92
CA GLU A 171 31.10 -13.38 -10.82
C GLU A 171 29.63 -13.71 -11.10
N SER A 172 29.02 -14.44 -10.17
CA SER A 172 27.72 -14.01 -9.62
C SER A 172 27.49 -14.77 -8.31
N LEU A 173 28.42 -14.56 -7.37
CA LEU A 173 28.27 -14.83 -5.95
C LEU A 173 27.10 -14.01 -5.37
N GLU A 174 25.86 -14.27 -5.79
CA GLU A 174 24.70 -13.74 -5.09
C GLU A 174 23.43 -14.61 -5.19
N ASN A 175 23.53 -15.86 -5.69
CA ASN A 175 22.33 -16.67 -5.91
C ASN A 175 22.08 -17.85 -4.95
N THR A 176 22.82 -17.99 -3.84
CA THR A 176 22.54 -19.13 -2.94
C THR A 176 22.85 -18.82 -1.47
N THR A 177 21.91 -18.15 -0.78
CA THR A 177 21.68 -18.15 0.71
C THR A 177 20.77 -17.01 1.22
N VAL A 178 20.08 -16.29 0.33
CA VAL A 178 19.35 -15.05 0.66
C VAL A 178 17.81 -15.21 0.80
N GLY A 179 17.26 -16.35 0.37
CA GLY A 179 15.90 -16.44 -0.15
C GLY A 179 14.69 -16.39 0.78
N LYS A 180 14.81 -16.28 2.12
CA LYS A 180 13.62 -16.16 3.01
C LYS A 180 13.62 -14.98 3.97
N LYS A 181 14.81 -14.51 4.42
CA LYS A 181 14.91 -13.40 5.38
C LYS A 181 14.98 -12.01 4.72
N LYS A 182 15.58 -11.88 3.52
CA LYS A 182 15.74 -10.57 2.85
C LYS A 182 14.46 -10.06 2.20
N VAL A 183 13.60 -10.93 1.68
CA VAL A 183 12.31 -10.51 1.06
C VAL A 183 11.41 -9.85 2.10
N GLY A 184 11.39 -10.37 3.33
CA GLY A 184 10.64 -9.77 4.43
C GLY A 184 11.15 -8.38 4.79
N PHE A 185 12.45 -8.25 5.06
CA PHE A 185 13.03 -6.96 5.42
C PHE A 185 12.89 -5.91 4.30
N ALA A 186 13.09 -6.29 3.03
CA ALA A 186 12.90 -5.38 1.90
C ALA A 186 11.45 -4.88 1.82
N THR A 187 10.46 -5.77 1.99
CA THR A 187 9.04 -5.43 1.99
C THR A 187 8.67 -4.49 3.15
N PHE A 188 9.22 -4.74 4.34
CA PHE A 188 9.03 -3.85 5.49
C PHE A 188 9.67 -2.48 5.25
N ALA A 189 10.91 -2.44 4.74
CA ALA A 189 11.63 -1.20 4.49
C ALA A 189 10.98 -0.36 3.39
N THR A 190 10.50 -0.98 2.31
CA THR A 190 9.72 -0.26 1.29
C THR A 190 8.41 0.25 1.88
N GLY A 191 7.76 -0.50 2.77
CA GLY A 191 6.63 -0.04 3.56
C GLY A 191 6.96 1.23 4.35
N ILE A 192 8.06 1.25 5.11
CA ILE A 192 8.50 2.45 5.86
C ILE A 192 8.68 3.64 4.94
N ILE A 193 9.40 3.45 3.83
CA ILE A 193 9.68 4.52 2.87
C ILE A 193 8.37 5.09 2.32
N HIS A 194 7.40 4.23 2.01
CA HIS A 194 6.08 4.63 1.52
C HIS A 194 5.29 5.37 2.62
N GLY A 195 5.27 4.84 3.85
CA GLY A 195 4.57 5.46 4.99
C GLY A 195 5.14 6.80 5.47
N LEU A 196 6.32 7.22 4.99
CA LEU A 196 6.83 8.58 5.19
C LEU A 196 6.08 9.63 4.34
N GLN A 197 5.02 9.23 3.65
CA GLN A 197 4.14 10.12 2.91
C GLN A 197 3.46 11.16 3.81
N PRO A 198 3.18 12.35 3.23
CA PRO A 198 2.37 13.37 3.89
C PRO A 198 0.97 12.92 4.31
N ASP A 199 0.46 11.83 3.75
CA ASP A 199 -0.84 11.27 4.08
C ASP A 199 -0.92 10.76 5.53
N ALA A 200 0.23 10.52 6.18
CA ALA A 200 0.33 10.24 7.61
C ALA A 200 -0.37 11.31 8.48
N LEU A 201 -0.49 12.55 7.99
CA LEU A 201 -1.24 13.62 8.67
C LEU A 201 -2.74 13.32 8.75
N MET A 202 -3.29 12.58 7.79
CA MET A 202 -4.70 12.16 7.78
C MET A 202 -5.03 11.19 8.91
N MET A 203 -4.02 10.47 9.43
CA MET A 203 -4.13 9.63 10.62
C MET A 203 -4.01 10.45 11.92
N VAL A 204 -3.03 11.35 11.98
CA VAL A 204 -2.67 12.07 13.21
C VAL A 204 -3.69 13.16 13.58
N LEU A 205 -4.20 13.91 12.59
CA LEU A 205 -5.09 15.05 12.86
C LEU A 205 -6.42 14.66 13.52
N PRO A 206 -7.15 13.62 13.09
CA PRO A 206 -8.37 13.17 13.77
C PRO A 206 -8.08 12.71 15.21
N ALA A 207 -6.97 12.04 15.45
CA ALA A 207 -6.58 11.58 16.79
C ALA A 207 -6.30 12.74 17.75
N LEU A 208 -5.72 13.84 17.24
CA LEU A 208 -5.47 15.07 18.02
C LEU A 208 -6.74 15.91 18.25
N ALA A 209 -7.74 15.79 17.38
CA ALA A 209 -9.01 16.49 17.52
C ALA A 209 -9.94 15.86 18.57
N LEU A 210 -9.67 14.61 18.98
CA LEU A 210 -10.48 13.93 20.00
C LEU A 210 -10.25 14.53 21.40
N PRO A 211 -11.31 14.79 22.18
CA PRO A 211 -11.21 15.47 23.47
C PRO A 211 -10.53 14.60 24.56
N SER A 212 -10.49 13.28 24.36
CA SER A 212 -9.87 12.33 25.28
C SER A 212 -8.61 11.72 24.66
N ARG A 213 -7.48 11.80 25.39
CA ARG A 213 -6.22 11.17 24.98
C ARG A 213 -6.35 9.66 24.79
N LEU A 214 -7.19 9.01 25.61
CA LEU A 214 -7.40 7.57 25.53
C LEU A 214 -8.26 7.19 24.32
N ALA A 215 -9.22 8.04 23.95
CA ALA A 215 -10.00 7.89 22.71
C ALA A 215 -9.13 8.10 21.46
N GLY A 216 -8.26 9.12 21.48
CA GLY A 216 -7.25 9.35 20.44
C GLY A 216 -6.28 8.18 20.28
N ALA A 217 -5.79 7.61 21.39
CA ALA A 217 -4.93 6.43 21.35
C ALA A 217 -5.66 5.17 20.84
N ALA A 218 -6.93 4.96 21.24
CA ALA A 218 -7.74 3.85 20.75
C ALA A 218 -8.05 3.97 19.24
N PHE A 219 -8.38 5.18 18.78
CA PHE A 219 -8.54 5.50 17.37
C PHE A 219 -7.24 5.20 16.60
N LEU A 220 -6.10 5.71 17.06
CA LEU A 220 -4.81 5.54 16.39
C LEU A 220 -4.38 4.08 16.34
N GLY A 221 -4.46 3.36 17.46
CA GLY A 221 -4.08 1.95 17.52
C GLY A 221 -4.92 1.08 16.60
N MET A 222 -6.24 1.33 16.55
CA MET A 222 -7.11 0.60 15.64
C MET A 222 -7.00 1.05 14.19
N PHE A 223 -6.64 2.31 13.92
CA PHE A 223 -6.31 2.78 12.58
C PHE A 223 -5.15 1.97 12.00
N LEU A 224 -4.03 1.87 12.73
CA LEU A 224 -2.88 1.07 12.33
C LEU A 224 -3.29 -0.41 12.11
N LEU A 225 -4.05 -0.98 13.05
CA LEU A 225 -4.56 -2.35 12.89
C LEU A 225 -5.44 -2.52 11.65
N GLY A 226 -6.29 -1.55 11.35
CA GLY A 226 -7.13 -1.51 10.15
C GLY A 226 -6.31 -1.43 8.87
N THR A 227 -5.23 -0.65 8.87
CA THR A 227 -4.27 -0.55 7.75
C THR A 227 -3.66 -1.91 7.45
N VAL A 228 -3.03 -2.56 8.45
CA VAL A 228 -2.40 -3.88 8.31
C VAL A 228 -3.42 -4.94 7.89
N PHE A 229 -4.60 -4.94 8.50
CA PHE A 229 -5.68 -5.87 8.17
C PHE A 229 -6.13 -5.71 6.71
N SER A 230 -6.36 -4.48 6.26
CA SER A 230 -6.79 -4.18 4.89
C SER A 230 -5.72 -4.60 3.88
N MET A 231 -4.47 -4.21 4.10
CA MET A 231 -3.33 -4.58 3.24
C MET A 231 -3.15 -6.08 3.13
N GLY A 232 -3.15 -6.80 4.26
CA GLY A 232 -3.09 -8.26 4.25
C GLY A 232 -4.28 -8.90 3.52
N SER A 233 -5.48 -8.33 3.65
CA SER A 233 -6.70 -8.89 3.06
C SER A 233 -6.72 -8.81 1.53
N TYR A 234 -6.45 -7.64 0.94
CA TYR A 234 -6.47 -7.56 -0.52
C TYR A 234 -5.24 -8.19 -1.17
N THR A 235 -4.08 -8.26 -0.50
CA THR A 235 -2.95 -9.02 -1.04
C THR A 235 -3.25 -10.51 -1.07
N VAL A 236 -3.92 -11.06 -0.04
CA VAL A 236 -4.45 -12.42 -0.07
C VAL A 236 -5.39 -12.63 -1.25
N PHE A 237 -6.27 -11.66 -1.51
CA PHE A 237 -7.19 -11.73 -2.64
C PHE A 237 -6.44 -11.76 -3.98
N ILE A 238 -5.52 -10.82 -4.21
CA ILE A 238 -4.68 -10.74 -5.42
C ILE A 238 -3.86 -12.03 -5.58
N GLY A 239 -3.21 -12.49 -4.51
CA GLY A 239 -2.40 -13.70 -4.49
C GLY A 239 -3.24 -14.95 -4.79
N SER A 240 -4.40 -15.10 -4.15
CA SER A 240 -5.28 -16.25 -4.37
C SER A 240 -5.81 -16.31 -5.81
N CYS A 241 -6.31 -15.19 -6.33
CA CYS A 241 -6.84 -15.11 -7.69
C CYS A 241 -5.74 -15.36 -8.72
N SER A 242 -4.57 -14.76 -8.54
CA SER A 242 -3.44 -14.91 -9.46
C SER A 242 -2.76 -16.27 -9.38
N GLN A 243 -2.68 -16.90 -8.20
CA GLN A 243 -2.18 -18.26 -8.02
C GLN A 243 -3.09 -19.28 -8.72
N ALA A 244 -4.41 -19.19 -8.49
CA ALA A 244 -5.38 -20.04 -9.16
C ALA A 244 -5.32 -19.87 -10.70
N LEU A 245 -5.06 -18.65 -11.16
CA LEU A 245 -4.86 -18.36 -12.59
C LEU A 245 -3.52 -18.88 -13.12
N LYS A 246 -2.46 -18.85 -12.30
CA LYS A 246 -1.11 -19.34 -12.66
C LYS A 246 -1.11 -20.85 -12.91
N GLU A 247 -1.84 -21.62 -12.09
CA GLU A 247 -1.98 -23.08 -12.26
C GLU A 247 -2.72 -23.46 -13.55
N ARG A 248 -3.61 -22.57 -14.05
CA ARG A 248 -4.46 -22.85 -15.20
C ARG A 248 -3.96 -22.21 -16.50
N ALA A 249 -3.35 -21.04 -16.43
CA ALA A 249 -2.96 -20.21 -17.57
C ALA A 249 -1.75 -19.31 -17.20
N PRO A 250 -0.52 -19.85 -17.16
CA PRO A 250 0.66 -19.12 -16.69
C PRO A 250 0.96 -17.84 -17.50
N ARG A 251 0.67 -17.85 -18.81
CA ARG A 251 0.82 -16.66 -19.68
C ARG A 251 -0.12 -15.50 -19.30
N ILE A 252 -1.26 -15.76 -18.68
CA ILE A 252 -2.18 -14.70 -18.25
C ILE A 252 -1.67 -14.06 -16.96
N THR A 253 -1.14 -14.86 -16.03
CA THR A 253 -0.50 -14.34 -14.81
C THR A 253 0.72 -13.49 -15.14
N GLU A 254 1.55 -13.90 -16.12
CA GLU A 254 2.67 -13.08 -16.61
C GLU A 254 2.19 -11.72 -17.15
N LYS A 255 1.17 -11.72 -18.03
CA LYS A 255 0.57 -10.49 -18.55
C LYS A 255 0.00 -9.61 -17.42
N LEU A 256 -0.57 -10.21 -16.39
CA LEU A 256 -1.11 -9.48 -15.24
C LEU A 256 0.01 -8.79 -14.46
N THR A 257 1.14 -9.45 -14.24
CA THR A 257 2.33 -8.83 -13.62
C THR A 257 2.84 -7.67 -14.45
N TRP A 258 2.98 -7.85 -15.77
CA TRP A 258 3.38 -6.77 -16.68
C TRP A 258 2.43 -5.56 -16.62
N VAL A 259 1.12 -5.80 -16.66
CA VAL A 259 0.11 -4.74 -16.57
C VAL A 259 0.18 -4.03 -15.21
N ALA A 260 0.26 -4.78 -14.10
CA ALA A 260 0.38 -4.21 -12.76
C ALA A 260 1.64 -3.35 -12.63
N SER A 261 2.78 -3.81 -13.13
CA SER A 261 4.04 -3.07 -13.16
C SER A 261 3.98 -1.80 -14.01
N LEU A 262 3.34 -1.85 -15.18
CA LEU A 262 3.17 -0.67 -16.03
C LEU A 262 2.27 0.38 -15.36
N ILE A 263 1.23 -0.05 -14.66
CA ILE A 263 0.38 0.85 -13.87
C ILE A 263 1.20 1.49 -12.74
N ALA A 264 1.99 0.71 -12.00
CA ALA A 264 2.86 1.25 -10.95
C ALA A 264 3.86 2.29 -11.48
N ILE A 265 4.52 2.01 -12.62
CA ILE A 265 5.43 2.95 -13.27
C ILE A 265 4.67 4.21 -13.72
N SER A 266 3.52 4.06 -14.36
CA SER A 266 2.73 5.18 -14.86
C SER A 266 2.27 6.10 -13.73
N LEU A 267 1.80 5.52 -12.61
CA LEU A 267 1.43 6.27 -11.42
C LEU A 267 2.64 6.96 -10.80
N GLY A 268 3.78 6.27 -10.69
CA GLY A 268 5.02 6.85 -10.19
C GLY A 268 5.51 8.04 -11.02
N LEU A 269 5.48 7.94 -12.36
CA LEU A 269 5.78 9.04 -13.26
C LEU A 269 4.79 10.19 -13.13
N ALA A 270 3.48 9.89 -13.08
CA ALA A 270 2.45 10.91 -12.94
C ALA A 270 2.63 11.72 -11.64
N ILE A 271 2.96 11.03 -10.54
CA ILE A 271 3.28 11.66 -9.25
C ILE A 271 4.50 12.56 -9.38
N LEU A 272 5.59 12.08 -9.99
CA LEU A 272 6.84 12.84 -10.15
C LEU A 272 6.70 14.07 -11.04
N ILE A 273 5.88 14.01 -12.10
CA ILE A 273 5.63 15.12 -13.02
C ILE A 273 4.70 16.17 -12.38
N SER A 274 3.83 15.74 -11.46
CA SER A 274 2.87 16.58 -10.76
C SER A 274 3.49 17.42 -9.62
N GLN A 275 4.74 17.15 -9.22
CA GLN A 275 5.46 17.90 -8.17
C GLN A 275 6.23 19.09 -8.75
#